data_AF-A0A8T6SJC5-F1
#
_entry.id   AF-A0A8T6SJC5-F1
#
_cell.length_a   1.000
_cell.length_b   1.000
_cell.length_c   1.000
_cell.angle_alpha   90.00
_cell.angle_beta   90.00
_cell.angle_gamma   90.00
#
_symmetry.space_group_name_H-M   'P 1'
#
loop_
_entity.id
_entity.type
_entity.pdbx_description
1 polymer ?
#
loop_
_entity_poly.entity_id
_entity_poly.type
_entity_poly.pdbx_seq_one_letter_code
_entity_poly.pdbx_strand_id
1 'polypeptide(L)' 'EAVQEIEEYVKQGLPLPTHDHILIEVFDRYIIVHCCFGEMVNRTLGCVFDAILSDRELITGWWNDGYRILIESPRR' A
#
# COMPACT_ATOMS: atom_id res chain seq x y z
N GLU A 1 6.83 7.90 -13.69
CA GLU A 1 5.49 7.58 -13.16
C GLU A 1 5.35 7.99 -11.70
N ALA A 2 6.08 7.42 -10.73
CA ALA A 2 5.97 7.79 -9.30
C ALA A 2 6.16 9.29 -8.98
N VAL A 3 7.00 10.00 -9.75
CA VAL A 3 7.24 11.46 -9.54
C VAL A 3 5.99 12.29 -9.88
N GLN A 4 5.23 11.93 -10.92
CA GLN A 4 4.03 12.69 -11.30
C GLN A 4 2.90 12.48 -10.27
N GLU A 5 2.76 11.27 -9.74
CA GLU A 5 1.82 10.95 -8.66
C GLU A 5 2.12 11.82 -7.42
N ILE A 6 3.39 11.90 -7.03
CA ILE A 6 3.83 12.75 -5.91
C ILE A 6 3.55 14.23 -6.19
N GLU A 7 3.81 14.72 -7.41
CA GLU A 7 3.48 16.10 -7.78
C GLU A 7 1.99 16.41 -7.69
N GLU A 8 1.12 15.46 -8.03
CA GLU A 8 -0.33 15.60 -7.89
C GLU A 8 -0.76 15.64 -6.42
N TYR A 9 -0.20 14.76 -5.58
CA TYR A 9 -0.44 14.79 -4.13
C TYR A 9 0.01 16.12 -3.50
N VAL A 10 1.17 16.64 -3.89
CA VAL A 10 1.68 17.95 -3.45
C VAL A 10 0.77 19.07 -3.90
N LYS A 11 0.30 19.06 -5.15
CA LYS A 11 -0.64 20.08 -5.68
C LYS A 11 -1.98 20.06 -4.97
N GLN A 12 -2.43 18.90 -4.52
CA GLN A 12 -3.70 18.73 -3.81
C GLN A 12 -3.57 18.95 -2.29
N GLY A 13 -2.36 19.22 -1.78
CA GLY A 13 -2.11 19.40 -0.34
C GLY A 13 -2.33 18.12 0.47
N LEU A 14 -2.27 16.96 -0.18
CA LEU A 14 -2.48 15.67 0.43
C LEU A 14 -1.21 15.21 1.16
N PRO A 15 -1.36 14.46 2.28
CA PRO A 15 -0.21 13.98 3.03
C PRO A 15 0.61 13.01 2.19
N LEU A 16 1.92 13.23 2.11
CA LEU A 16 2.84 12.34 1.43
C LEU A 16 3.32 11.24 2.38
N PRO A 17 3.55 10.02 1.89
CA PRO A 17 4.21 9.00 2.67
C PRO A 17 5.66 9.42 2.95
N THR A 18 6.01 9.45 4.22
CA THR A 18 7.37 9.71 4.71
C THR A 18 7.86 8.50 5.50
N HIS A 19 9.08 8.57 6.03
CA HIS A 19 9.64 7.53 6.89
C HIS A 19 8.89 7.35 8.22
N ASP A 20 8.04 8.32 8.60
CA ASP A 20 7.24 8.35 9.82
C ASP A 20 5.73 8.50 9.54
N HIS A 21 5.34 8.57 8.26
CA HIS A 21 3.96 8.70 7.84
C HIS A 21 3.62 7.64 6.79
N ILE A 22 2.75 6.70 7.15
CA ILE A 22 2.21 5.70 6.23
C ILE A 22 0.88 6.22 5.71
N LEU A 23 0.73 6.26 4.39
CA LEU A 23 -0.53 6.62 3.73
C LEU A 23 -1.24 5.34 3.26
N ILE A 24 -2.55 5.28 3.48
CA ILE A 24 -3.38 4.16 3.01
C ILE A 24 -4.45 4.72 2.07
N GLU A 25 -4.42 4.23 0.84
CA GLU A 25 -5.40 4.54 -0.19
C GLU A 25 -6.25 3.33 -0.48
N VAL A 26 -7.56 3.55 -0.61
CA VAL A 26 -8.51 2.49 -0.94
C VAL A 26 -9.22 2.90 -2.21
N PHE A 27 -9.08 2.09 -3.25
CA PHE A 27 -9.68 2.31 -4.55
C PHE A 27 -10.32 1.03 -5.10
N ASP A 28 -11.65 1.04 -5.22
CA ASP A 28 -12.44 -0.14 -5.62
C ASP A 28 -12.12 -1.36 -4.74
N ARG A 29 -11.42 -2.35 -5.29
CA ARG A 29 -10.98 -3.57 -4.59
C ARG A 29 -9.52 -3.54 -4.14
N TYR A 30 -8.79 -2.47 -4.45
CA TYR A 30 -7.37 -2.36 -4.19
C TYR A 30 -7.13 -1.47 -2.99
N ILE A 31 -6.28 -1.94 -2.09
CA ILE A 31 -5.75 -1.17 -0.97
C ILE A 31 -4.27 -0.95 -1.24
N ILE A 32 -3.85 0.31 -1.31
CA ILE A 32 -2.46 0.70 -1.53
C ILE A 32 -1.94 1.28 -0.22
N VAL A 33 -0.95 0.61 0.37
CA VAL A 33 -0.23 1.09 1.54
C VAL A 33 1.07 1.69 1.05
N HIS A 34 1.18 3.01 1.08
CA HIS A 34 2.41 3.71 0.74
C HIS A 34 3.32 3.79 1.96
N CYS A 35 4.48 3.12 1.85
CA CYS A 35 5.46 2.99 2.92
C CYS A 35 6.88 2.95 2.34
N CYS A 36 7.64 4.02 2.59
CA CYS A 36 8.99 4.24 2.07
C CYS A 36 10.08 3.49 2.88
N PHE A 37 9.82 2.26 3.33
CA PHE A 37 10.77 1.48 4.16
C PHE A 37 11.71 0.57 3.35
N GLY A 38 11.52 0.49 2.04
CA GLY A 38 12.28 -0.38 1.16
C GLY A 38 11.70 -1.78 1.04
N GLU A 39 12.17 -2.51 0.03
CA GLU A 39 11.53 -3.75 -0.44
C GLU A 39 11.50 -4.86 0.62
N MET A 40 12.58 -5.07 1.38
CA MET A 40 12.61 -6.12 2.40
C MET A 40 11.58 -5.88 3.51
N VAL A 41 11.50 -4.65 4.02
CA VAL A 41 10.54 -4.29 5.07
C VAL A 41 9.12 -4.40 4.54
N ASN A 42 8.89 -3.87 3.33
CA ASN A 42 7.57 -3.91 2.70
C ASN A 42 7.11 -5.35 2.43
N ARG A 43 8.02 -6.23 2.02
CA ARG A 43 7.73 -7.65 1.84
C ARG A 43 7.37 -8.33 3.16
N THR A 44 8.09 -8.03 4.24
CA THR A 44 7.75 -8.56 5.58
C THR A 44 6.38 -8.10 6.02
N LEU A 45 6.06 -6.82 5.85
CA LEU A 45 4.74 -6.27 6.17
C LEU A 45 3.64 -6.92 5.31
N GLY A 46 3.88 -7.10 4.01
CA GLY A 46 2.97 -7.79 3.11
C GLY A 46 2.64 -9.22 3.57
N CYS A 47 3.64 -9.99 4.01
CA CYS A 47 3.42 -11.32 4.60
C CYS A 47 2.58 -11.27 5.89
N VAL A 48 2.77 -10.25 6.72
CA VAL A 48 1.97 -10.07 7.95
C VAL A 48 0.52 -9.73 7.58
N PHE A 49 0.31 -8.85 6.60
CA PHE A 49 -1.03 -8.52 6.11
C PHE A 49 -1.73 -9.74 5.53
N ASP A 50 -1.02 -10.53 4.72
CA ASP A 50 -1.54 -11.77 4.15
C ASP A 50 -2.02 -12.74 5.23
N ALA A 51 -1.19 -12.98 6.26
CA ALA A 51 -1.54 -13.88 7.36
C ALA A 51 -2.78 -13.41 8.14
N ILE A 52 -2.93 -12.10 8.39
CA ILE A 52 -4.04 -11.53 9.17
C ILE A 52 -5.32 -11.42 8.33
N LEU A 53 -5.20 -11.01 7.06
CA LEU A 53 -6.35 -10.76 6.18
C LEU A 53 -6.90 -12.05 5.57
N SER A 54 -6.07 -13.07 5.40
CA SER A 54 -6.51 -14.41 4.94
C SER A 54 -7.47 -15.06 5.92
N ASP A 55 -7.25 -14.88 7.24
CA ASP A 55 -8.15 -15.40 8.29
C ASP A 55 -9.57 -14.83 8.18
N ARG A 56 -9.72 -13.67 7.55
CA ARG A 56 -11.00 -12.97 7.37
C ARG A 56 -11.55 -13.05 5.96
N GLU A 57 -10.92 -13.82 5.07
CA GLU A 57 -11.24 -13.87 3.64
C GLU A 57 -11.26 -12.47 2.98
N LEU A 58 -10.36 -11.57 3.42
CA LEU A 58 -10.28 -10.18 2.96
C LEU A 58 -9.16 -9.93 1.94
N ILE A 59 -8.42 -10.97 1.54
CA ILE A 59 -7.30 -10.87 0.61
C ILE A 59 -7.36 -11.96 -0.45
N THR A 60 -7.11 -11.58 -1.70
CA THR A 60 -6.93 -12.49 -2.85
C THR A 60 -5.46 -12.58 -3.25
N GLY A 61 -4.72 -11.49 -3.09
CA GLY A 61 -3.29 -11.44 -3.33
C GLY A 61 -2.69 -10.08 -2.92
N TRP A 62 -1.37 -10.01 -2.87
CA TRP A 62 -0.66 -8.77 -2.64
C TRP A 62 0.67 -8.73 -3.41
N TRP A 63 1.12 -7.51 -3.68
CA TRP A 63 2.40 -7.21 -4.33
C TRP A 63 3.08 -6.09 -3.57
N ASN A 64 4.41 -6.03 -3.63
CA ASN A 64 5.15 -4.93 -3.04
C ASN A 64 6.25 -4.44 -3.98
N ASP A 65 6.61 -3.18 -3.81
CA ASP A 65 7.84 -2.59 -4.33
C ASP A 65 8.58 -1.85 -3.19
N GLY A 66 9.62 -1.08 -3.52
CA GLY A 66 10.40 -0.32 -2.53
C GLY A 66 9.64 0.83 -1.86
N TYR A 67 8.44 1.18 -2.33
CA TYR A 67 7.67 2.35 -1.93
C TYR A 67 6.25 2.02 -1.45
N ARG A 68 5.63 0.94 -1.93
CA ARG A 68 4.24 0.59 -1.61
C ARG A 68 3.98 -0.91 -1.55
N ILE A 69 2.88 -1.25 -0.88
CA ILE A 69 2.29 -2.58 -0.83
C ILE A 69 0.88 -2.47 -1.40
N LEU A 70 0.59 -3.23 -2.45
CA LEU A 70 -0.73 -3.33 -3.07
C LEU A 70 -1.40 -4.61 -2.56
N ILE A 71 -2.62 -4.48 -2.03
CA ILE A 71 -3.43 -5.59 -1.54
C ILE A 71 -4.72 -5.63 -2.37
N GLU A 72 -5.05 -6.79 -2.92
CA GLU A 72 -6.30 -7.03 -3.63
C GLU A 72 -7.31 -7.72 -2.71
N SER A 73 -8.45 -7.06 -2.48
CA SER A 73 -9.59 -7.62 -1.77
C SER A 73 -10.46 -8.45 -2.72
N PRO A 74 -11.03 -9.59 -2.28
CA PRO A 74 -11.98 -10.33 -3.07
C PRO A 74 -13.21 -9.48 -3.39
N ARG A 75 -13.72 -9.62 -4.61
CA ARG A 75 -14.98 -8.99 -5.04
C ARG A 75 -16.14 -9.70 -4.34
N ARG A 76 -16.87 -8.98 -3.49
CA ARG A 76 -18.21 -9.39 -3.06
C ARG A 76 -19.26 -8.92 -4.08
#